data_AF-A0A8S8XTL1-F1
#
_entry.id   AF-A0A8S8XTL1-F1
#
_cell.length_a   1.000
_cell.length_b   1.000
_cell.length_c   1.000
_cell.angle_alpha   90.00
_cell.angle_beta   90.00
_cell.angle_gamma   90.00
#
_symmetry.space_group_name_H-M   'P 1'
#
loop_
_entity.id
_entity.type
_entity.pdbx_description
1 polymer ?
#
loop_
_entity_poly.entity_id
_entity_poly.type
_entity_poly.pdbx_seq_one_letter_code
_entity_poly.pdbx_strand_id
1 'polypeptide(L)'
;MRILSEEQRSVLSQYDDFYDDSIVAWRDLGARYKAQNIINVSGGKKYTNVLDCGAGEGSVLKYLDAGDFCENLYAIEISSSGIEKINSLGLTKLKEVKKFDGYSIPYPDNHFDLVFSSF
;
A
#
# COMPACT_ATOMS: atom_id res chain seq x y z
N MET A 1 21.54 -7.87 -33.97
CA MET A 1 20.76 -8.53 -32.90
C MET A 1 21.67 -8.70 -31.69
N ARG A 2 21.49 -7.91 -30.63
CA ARG A 2 22.36 -8.01 -29.43
C ARG A 2 21.93 -9.24 -28.63
N ILE A 3 22.84 -10.19 -28.47
CA ILE A 3 22.64 -11.38 -27.63
C ILE A 3 22.85 -10.93 -26.18
N LEU A 4 21.82 -11.07 -25.34
CA LEU A 4 21.91 -10.78 -23.91
C LEU A 4 22.88 -11.77 -23.24
N SER A 5 23.74 -11.27 -22.35
CA SER A 5 24.67 -12.08 -21.55
C SER A 5 23.91 -13.01 -20.60
N GLU A 6 24.56 -14.07 -20.12
CA GLU A 6 23.96 -15.01 -19.16
C GLU A 6 23.51 -14.33 -17.86
N GLU A 7 24.24 -13.31 -17.39
CA GLU A 7 23.82 -12.48 -16.25
C GLU A 7 22.53 -11.70 -16.52
N GLN A 8 22.37 -11.16 -17.74
CA GLN A 8 21.14 -10.45 -18.11
C GLN A 8 19.94 -11.38 -18.19
N ARG A 9 20.14 -12.65 -18.60
CA ARG A 9 19.08 -13.68 -18.59
C ARG A 9 18.74 -14.15 -17.18
N SER A 10 19.74 -14.28 -16.31
CA SER A 10 19.56 -14.64 -14.90
C SER A 10 18.71 -13.62 -14.15
N VAL A 11 19.00 -12.33 -14.33
CA VAL A 11 18.21 -11.23 -13.73
C VAL A 11 16.77 -11.22 -14.26
N LEU A 12 16.56 -11.44 -15.57
CA LEU A 12 15.21 -11.53 -16.14
C LEU A 12 14.45 -12.76 -15.64
N SER A 13 15.09 -13.92 -15.50
CA SER A 13 14.45 -15.13 -14.96
C SER A 13 14.07 -14.99 -13.49
N GLN A 14 14.86 -14.26 -12.70
CA GLN A 14 14.49 -13.93 -11.32
C GLN A 14 13.28 -12.99 -11.26
N TYR A 15 13.02 -12.18 -12.30
CA TYR A 15 11.88 -11.26 -12.37
C TYR A 15 10.59 -11.91 -12.88
N ASP A 16 10.68 -12.91 -13.77
CA ASP A 16 9.50 -13.64 -14.27
C ASP A 16 8.87 -14.55 -13.20
N ASP A 17 9.66 -15.04 -12.24
CA ASP A 17 9.18 -15.84 -11.09
C ASP A 17 8.45 -15.01 -10.01
N PHE A 18 8.37 -13.67 -10.13
CA PHE A 18 7.65 -12.81 -9.17
C PHE A 18 6.11 -12.78 -9.36
N TYR A 19 5.59 -13.48 -10.37
CA TYR A 19 4.14 -13.67 -10.59
C TYR A 19 3.64 -15.04 -10.12
N ASP A 20 4.32 -15.65 -9.15
CA ASP A 20 3.80 -16.81 -8.43
C ASP A 20 2.70 -16.36 -7.46
N ASP A 21 1.51 -16.97 -7.56
CA ASP A 21 0.38 -16.77 -6.64
C ASP A 21 0.80 -16.92 -5.16
N SER A 22 1.86 -17.70 -4.89
CA SER A 22 2.44 -17.85 -3.56
C SER A 22 3.01 -16.54 -2.98
N ILE A 23 3.64 -15.70 -3.81
CA ILE A 23 4.18 -14.39 -3.41
C ILE A 23 3.05 -13.42 -3.12
N VAL A 24 2.00 -13.44 -3.95
CA VAL A 24 0.79 -12.63 -3.75
C VAL A 24 0.11 -13.02 -2.43
N ALA A 25 -0.06 -14.31 -2.19
CA ALA A 25 -0.63 -14.83 -0.95
C ALA A 25 0.21 -14.46 0.28
N TRP A 26 1.55 -14.54 0.18
CA TRP A 26 2.45 -14.15 1.26
C TRP A 26 2.36 -12.65 1.58
N ARG A 27 2.31 -11.80 0.55
CA ARG A 27 2.15 -10.34 0.70
C ARG A 27 0.82 -9.99 1.33
N ASP A 28 -0.28 -10.63 0.92
CA ASP A 28 -1.60 -10.41 1.50
C ASP A 28 -1.66 -10.89 2.97
N LEU A 29 -1.05 -12.04 3.29
CA LEU A 29 -0.90 -12.52 4.66
C LEU A 29 -0.09 -11.54 5.53
N GLY A 30 1.04 -11.04 5.01
CA GLY A 30 1.84 -10.03 5.69
C GLY A 30 1.06 -8.74 5.93
N ALA A 31 0.29 -8.29 4.94
CA ALA A 31 -0.55 -7.11 5.05
C ALA A 31 -1.64 -7.26 6.13
N ARG A 32 -2.25 -8.44 6.25
CA ARG A 32 -3.20 -8.76 7.33
C ARG A 32 -2.57 -8.55 8.71
N TYR A 33 -1.37 -9.10 8.92
CA TYR A 33 -0.69 -8.97 10.22
C TYR A 33 -0.19 -7.55 10.48
N LYS A 34 0.26 -6.83 9.46
CA LYS A 34 0.61 -5.40 9.57
C LYS A 34 -0.61 -4.58 9.98
N ALA A 35 -1.76 -4.77 9.33
CA ALA A 35 -3.01 -4.10 9.70
C ALA A 35 -3.44 -4.44 11.13
N GLN A 36 -3.38 -5.71 11.53
CA GLN A 36 -3.67 -6.12 12.90
C GLN A 36 -2.72 -5.45 13.91
N ASN A 37 -1.43 -5.36 13.59
CA ASN A 37 -0.47 -4.69 14.45
C ASN A 37 -0.79 -3.20 14.59
N ILE A 38 -1.12 -2.50 13.50
CA ILE A 38 -1.57 -1.10 13.52
C ILE A 38 -2.78 -0.94 14.46
N ILE A 39 -3.81 -1.76 14.30
CA ILE A 39 -5.00 -1.74 15.16
C ILE A 39 -4.64 -1.95 16.63
N ASN A 40 -3.75 -2.91 16.92
CA ASN A 40 -3.34 -3.23 18.28
C ASN A 40 -2.56 -2.09 18.94
N VAL A 41 -1.57 -1.51 18.26
CA VAL A 41 -0.76 -0.41 18.82
C VAL A 41 -1.56 0.87 18.98
N SER A 42 -2.62 1.06 18.19
CA SER A 42 -3.58 2.16 18.35
C SER A 42 -4.40 2.08 19.65
N GLY A 43 -4.39 0.93 20.35
CA GLY A 43 -5.00 0.82 21.68
C GLY A 43 -6.50 1.13 21.72
N GLY A 44 -7.22 0.88 20.62
CA GLY A 44 -8.65 1.17 20.50
C GLY A 44 -9.00 2.64 20.23
N LYS A 45 -8.00 3.52 20.07
CA LYS A 45 -8.23 4.90 19.63
C LYS A 45 -8.93 4.91 18.27
N LYS A 46 -9.91 5.80 18.12
CA LYS A 46 -10.59 6.07 16.86
C LYS A 46 -9.91 7.21 16.11
N TYR A 47 -9.83 7.08 14.79
CA TYR A 47 -9.24 8.07 13.90
C TYR A 47 -10.25 8.46 12.84
N THR A 48 -10.29 9.74 12.49
CA THR A 48 -11.17 10.23 11.42
C THR A 48 -10.42 10.12 10.10
N ASN A 49 -9.27 10.79 9.95
CA ASN A 49 -8.49 10.80 8.72
C ASN A 49 -7.16 10.06 8.91
N VAL A 50 -6.97 8.98 8.17
CA VAL A 50 -5.75 8.15 8.23
C VAL A 50 -5.05 8.14 6.87
N LEU A 51 -3.75 8.43 6.86
CA LEU A 51 -2.90 8.36 5.66
C LEU A 51 -1.95 7.15 5.71
N ASP A 52 -1.98 6.34 4.65
CA ASP A 52 -0.90 5.39 4.33
C ASP A 52 0.11 6.05 3.36
N CYS A 53 1.32 6.30 3.87
CA CYS A 53 2.41 6.91 3.14
C CYS A 53 3.24 5.85 2.40
N GLY A 54 3.08 5.81 1.08
CA GLY A 54 3.66 4.79 0.21
C GLY A 54 2.87 3.48 0.29
N ALA A 55 1.58 3.57 -0.03
CA ALA A 55 0.64 2.47 0.14
C ALA A 55 0.89 1.27 -0.80
N GLY A 56 1.78 1.40 -1.78
CA GLY A 56 2.07 0.37 -2.77
C GLY A 56 0.82 0.00 -3.57
N GLU A 57 0.36 -1.24 -3.41
CA GLU A 57 -0.87 -1.74 -4.05
C GLU A 57 -2.09 -1.80 -3.12
N GLY A 58 -1.99 -1.23 -1.91
CA GLY A 58 -3.12 -1.09 -0.99
C GLY A 58 -3.50 -2.33 -0.20
N SER A 59 -2.62 -3.33 -0.11
CA SER A 59 -2.91 -4.57 0.62
C SER A 59 -3.21 -4.33 2.10
N VAL A 60 -2.52 -3.39 2.77
CA VAL A 60 -2.82 -3.03 4.16
C VAL A 60 -4.12 -2.22 4.25
N LEU A 61 -4.34 -1.28 3.32
CA LEU A 61 -5.58 -0.49 3.25
C LEU A 61 -6.83 -1.38 3.18
N LYS A 62 -6.80 -2.47 2.40
CA LYS A 62 -7.87 -3.47 2.31
C LYS A 62 -8.28 -4.01 3.69
N TYR A 63 -7.30 -4.33 4.54
CA TYR A 63 -7.56 -4.87 5.87
C TYR A 63 -8.00 -3.80 6.87
N LEU A 64 -7.50 -2.57 6.76
CA LEU A 64 -7.97 -1.45 7.59
C LEU A 64 -9.40 -1.03 7.23
N ASP A 65 -9.76 -1.05 5.94
CA ASP A 65 -11.12 -0.79 5.45
C ASP A 65 -12.11 -1.82 6.00
N ALA A 66 -11.81 -3.10 5.80
CA ALA A 66 -12.62 -4.22 6.27
C ALA A 66 -12.74 -4.26 7.81
N GLY A 67 -11.74 -3.76 8.52
CA GLY A 67 -11.69 -3.70 9.98
C GLY A 67 -12.38 -2.47 10.61
N ASP A 68 -12.99 -1.60 9.80
CA ASP A 68 -13.61 -0.34 10.27
C ASP A 68 -12.66 0.50 11.15
N PHE A 69 -11.38 0.56 10.75
CA PHE A 69 -10.32 1.16 11.57
C PHE A 69 -10.48 2.67 11.75
N CYS A 70 -10.97 3.36 10.71
CA CYS A 70 -11.15 4.81 10.69
C CYS A 70 -12.36 5.22 9.86
N GLU A 71 -12.70 6.51 9.85
CA GLU A 71 -13.77 7.04 9.02
C GLU A 71 -13.34 7.18 7.55
N ASN A 72 -12.13 7.71 7.33
CA ASN A 72 -11.62 8.08 6.01
C ASN A 72 -10.20 7.55 5.82
N LEU A 73 -10.00 6.73 4.79
CA LEU A 73 -8.70 6.25 4.35
C LEU A 73 -8.16 7.13 3.22
N TYR A 74 -6.89 7.48 3.33
CA TYR A 74 -6.14 8.21 2.34
C TYR A 74 -4.85 7.47 2.04
N ALA A 75 -4.36 7.62 0.81
CA ALA A 75 -3.09 7.04 0.43
C ALA A 75 -2.29 8.00 -0.45
N ILE A 76 -0.97 7.90 -0.34
CA ILE A 76 -0.06 8.49 -1.31
C ILE A 76 0.89 7.40 -1.82
N GLU A 77 1.15 7.43 -3.12
CA GLU A 77 1.96 6.40 -3.78
C GLU A 77 2.73 6.99 -4.96
N ILE A 78 4.01 6.60 -5.12
CA ILE A 78 4.87 7.09 -6.20
C ILE A 78 4.61 6.33 -7.50
N SER A 79 4.14 5.09 -7.47
CA SER A 79 3.84 4.30 -8.66
C SER A 79 2.42 4.56 -9.19
N SER A 80 2.29 4.91 -10.48
CA SER A 80 0.96 5.05 -11.10
C SER A 80 0.18 3.74 -11.13
N SER A 81 0.87 2.60 -11.34
CA SER A 81 0.22 1.29 -11.29
C SER A 81 -0.20 0.89 -9.88
N GLY A 82 0.51 1.35 -8.85
CA GLY A 82 0.10 1.20 -7.45
C GLY A 82 -1.20 1.95 -7.17
N ILE A 83 -1.28 3.21 -7.61
CA ILE A 83 -2.50 4.03 -7.52
C ILE A 83 -3.68 3.36 -8.24
N GLU A 84 -3.47 2.86 -9.46
CA GLU A 84 -4.51 2.15 -10.22
C GLU A 84 -4.99 0.89 -9.48
N LYS A 85 -4.08 0.11 -8.91
CA LYS A 85 -4.42 -1.07 -8.08
C LYS A 85 -5.22 -0.67 -6.84
N ILE A 86 -4.82 0.37 -6.10
CA ILE A 86 -5.56 0.81 -4.91
C ILE A 86 -6.99 1.23 -5.29
N ASN A 87 -7.15 2.00 -6.37
CA ASN A 87 -8.46 2.41 -6.84
C ASN A 87 -9.34 1.23 -7.27
N SER A 88 -8.75 0.17 -7.85
CA SER A 88 -9.49 -1.01 -8.29
C SER A 88 -9.95 -1.92 -7.14
N LEU A 89 -9.41 -1.76 -5.92
CA LEU A 89 -9.85 -2.51 -4.73
C LEU A 89 -11.29 -2.17 -4.31
N GLY A 90 -11.83 -1.01 -4.70
CA GLY A 90 -13.19 -0.61 -4.35
C GLY A 90 -13.42 -0.41 -2.84
N LEU A 91 -12.39 0.05 -2.12
CA LEU A 91 -12.43 0.25 -0.67
C LEU A 91 -13.50 1.27 -0.28
N THR A 92 -14.30 0.94 0.73
CA THR A 92 -15.51 1.72 1.07
C THR A 92 -15.21 3.05 1.74
N LYS A 93 -14.08 3.14 2.46
CA LYS A 93 -13.65 4.33 3.21
C LYS A 93 -12.54 5.10 2.52
N LEU A 94 -12.01 4.59 1.40
CA LEU A 94 -10.98 5.29 0.63
C LEU A 94 -11.56 6.58 0.03
N LYS A 95 -11.04 7.72 0.48
CA LYS A 95 -11.43 9.04 -0.01
C LYS A 95 -10.64 9.44 -1.23
N GLU A 96 -9.33 9.23 -1.18
CA GLU A 96 -8.45 9.55 -2.30
C GLU A 96 -7.12 8.84 -2.20
N VAL A 97 -6.52 8.62 -3.38
CA VAL A 97 -5.13 8.22 -3.54
C VAL A 97 -4.47 9.29 -4.40
N LYS A 98 -3.36 9.87 -3.93
CA LYS A 98 -2.62 10.89 -4.68
C LYS A 98 -1.24 10.41 -5.07
N LYS A 99 -0.75 10.93 -6.20
CA LYS A 99 0.63 10.72 -6.64
C LYS A 99 1.58 11.40 -5.64
N PHE A 100 2.52 10.63 -5.12
CA PHE A 100 3.59 11.13 -4.29
C PHE A 100 4.84 11.39 -5.13
N ASP A 101 5.53 12.49 -4.86
CA ASP A 101 6.80 12.85 -5.51
C ASP A 101 8.04 12.49 -4.67
N GLY A 102 7.85 12.04 -3.43
CA GLY A 102 8.92 11.75 -2.47
C GLY A 102 9.31 12.92 -1.57
N TYR A 103 8.79 14.12 -1.83
CA TYR A 103 9.22 15.36 -1.20
C TYR A 103 8.07 16.11 -0.52
N SER A 104 6.88 16.06 -1.09
CA SER A 104 5.72 16.86 -0.66
C SER A 104 4.52 15.97 -0.39
N ILE A 105 3.90 16.10 0.77
CA ILE A 105 2.62 15.48 1.07
C ILE A 105 1.52 16.43 0.55
N PRO A 106 0.71 16.04 -0.45
CA PRO A 106 -0.23 16.93 -1.15
C PRO A 106 -1.54 17.14 -0.36
N TYR A 107 -1.41 17.54 0.90
CA TYR A 107 -2.51 17.78 1.84
C TYR A 107 -2.20 18.99 2.73
N PRO A 108 -3.23 19.67 3.27
CA PRO A 108 -3.03 20.73 4.25
C PRO A 108 -2.39 20.20 5.55
N ASP A 109 -1.72 21.10 6.26
CA ASP A 109 -1.22 20.82 7.62
C ASP A 109 -2.36 20.37 8.55
N ASN A 110 -2.05 19.46 9.46
CA ASN A 110 -2.99 18.90 10.46
C ASN A 110 -4.24 18.23 9.86
N HIS A 111 -4.17 17.75 8.61
CA HIS A 111 -5.31 17.05 7.98
C HIS A 111 -5.54 15.62 8.49
N PHE A 112 -4.50 14.96 8.99
CA PHE A 112 -4.54 13.55 9.41
C PHE A 112 -4.35 13.38 10.91
N ASP A 113 -5.13 12.47 11.50
CA ASP A 113 -5.00 12.08 12.91
C ASP A 113 -3.97 10.96 13.12
N LEU A 114 -3.69 10.23 12.05
CA LEU A 114 -2.68 9.18 11.99
C LEU A 114 -2.06 9.13 10.59
N VAL A 115 -0.73 9.08 10.55
CA VAL A 115 0.05 8.78 9.36
C VAL A 115 0.90 7.56 9.69
N PHE A 116 0.91 6.58 8.80
CA PHE A 116 1.78 5.42 8.93
C PHE A 116 2.46 5.09 7.60
N SER A 117 3.45 4.22 7.67
CA SER A 117 4.09 3.63 6.51
C SER A 117 4.47 2.19 6.86
N SER A 118 4.24 1.26 5.93
CA SER A 118 4.25 -0.16 6.24
C SER A 118 4.90 -1.05 5.18
N PHE A 119 5.77 -0.48 4.32
CA PHE A 119 6.48 -1.18 3.24
C PHE A 119 6.97 -2.59 3.64
#